data_AF-A0AAW2VL40-F1
#
_entry.id   AF-A0AAW2VL40-F1
#
_cell.length_a   1.000
_cell.length_b   1.000
_cell.length_c   1.000
_cell.angle_alpha   90.00
_cell.angle_beta   90.00
_cell.angle_gamma   90.00
#
_symmetry.space_group_name_H-M   'P 1'
#
loop_
_entity.id
_entity.type
_entity.pdbx_description
1 polymer ?
#
loop_
_entity_poly.entity_id
_entity_poly.type
_entity_poly.pdbx_seq_one_letter_code
_entity_poly.pdbx_strand_id
1 'polypeptide(L)'
;MADYHTSASEENNNSITTQPSQLVANEGREVEASPAEVSIQIIPSPNESPVRRRRIHKVPRPLRMNNEHVYDPVVLSLGPYRHGRPQFRQVEEFKAEILNRFVSDTAAKDKGFFYNKILERIDEIRSCYEDDSTAVFSDEALAEMILLDACFTIYYLQSEYIDYHSLGISVVSFMFRDFLMLENQIPLWTIRLLIDLKYGKDKGEAWFCEYLSTLTYGVNRLTQIPWDNGDEPLHLLEARRRMILLGQEKATERIRDPDSKRKELRQRRSSQMFKMATSQFRSVTDLKAKGVRFRPSSNFLTDIRFCSYSFYGLLQLPVWYVNNNSMVLFSNVIAFEMSPETDTDRDVISYVNFMKSLIETPRC
;
A
#
# COMPACT_ATOMS: atom_id res chain seq x y z
N MET A 1 38.29 -29.84 -58.40
CA MET A 1 36.97 -30.20 -58.96
C MET A 1 36.00 -30.19 -57.78
N ALA A 2 35.31 -29.12 -57.43
CA ALA A 2 35.25 -27.71 -57.83
C ALA A 2 34.24 -27.08 -56.83
N ASP A 3 34.24 -25.84 -56.36
CA ASP A 3 35.16 -24.69 -56.30
C ASP A 3 34.58 -23.81 -55.15
N TYR A 4 35.38 -23.42 -54.16
CA TYR A 4 35.84 -22.05 -53.90
C TYR A 4 34.80 -20.91 -54.07
N HIS A 5 34.54 -20.16 -52.98
CA HIS A 5 35.04 -18.79 -52.87
C HIS A 5 35.02 -18.21 -51.45
N THR A 6 36.10 -17.49 -51.17
CA THR A 6 36.55 -16.80 -49.96
C THR A 6 36.47 -15.28 -50.18
N SER A 7 36.28 -14.48 -49.12
CA SER A 7 36.93 -13.17 -48.80
C SER A 7 36.10 -12.44 -47.73
N ALA A 8 36.63 -12.02 -46.56
CA ALA A 8 37.55 -10.88 -46.30
C ALA A 8 36.93 -9.55 -46.76
N SER A 9 37.01 -8.39 -46.10
CA SER A 9 37.61 -7.84 -44.88
C SER A 9 37.21 -6.34 -44.94
N GLU A 10 37.10 -5.61 -43.82
CA GLU A 10 37.65 -4.24 -43.70
C GLU A 10 37.22 -3.57 -42.38
N GLU A 11 38.24 -3.30 -41.56
CA GLU A 11 38.27 -2.32 -40.49
C GLU A 11 38.16 -0.91 -41.08
N ASN A 12 37.60 0.04 -40.33
CA ASN A 12 37.88 1.45 -40.61
C ASN A 12 38.09 2.23 -39.31
N ASN A 13 39.36 2.57 -39.08
CA ASN A 13 39.88 3.57 -38.15
C ASN A 13 39.59 4.99 -38.67
N ASN A 14 39.36 5.95 -37.77
CA ASN A 14 39.73 7.37 -37.96
C ASN A 14 39.76 8.03 -36.57
N SER A 15 40.92 8.22 -35.93
CA SER A 15 42.03 9.16 -36.19
C SER A 15 41.69 10.63 -35.88
N ILE A 16 42.35 11.11 -34.83
CA ILE A 16 42.40 12.48 -34.29
C ILE A 16 43.27 13.37 -35.20
N THR A 17 42.92 14.66 -35.38
CA THR A 17 43.90 15.70 -35.75
C THR A 17 43.49 17.07 -35.19
N THR A 18 44.50 17.84 -34.78
CA THR A 18 44.48 19.04 -33.93
C THR A 18 44.85 20.32 -34.70
N GLN A 19 44.25 21.46 -34.28
CA GLN A 19 44.76 22.87 -34.30
C GLN A 19 44.91 23.65 -35.65
N PRO A 20 45.10 25.00 -35.68
CA PRO A 20 45.19 26.03 -34.61
C PRO A 20 44.39 27.35 -34.79
N SER A 21 44.52 28.17 -33.74
CA SER A 21 44.10 29.54 -33.38
C SER A 21 44.31 30.68 -34.39
N GLN A 22 43.48 31.74 -34.29
CA GLN A 22 43.88 33.13 -34.57
C GLN A 22 43.25 34.15 -33.60
N LEU A 23 44.12 35.00 -33.03
CA LEU A 23 43.86 36.19 -32.23
C LEU A 23 43.77 37.41 -33.15
N VAL A 24 42.83 38.33 -32.93
CA VAL A 24 43.02 39.77 -33.22
C VAL A 24 42.31 40.59 -32.12
N ALA A 25 43.09 41.50 -31.52
CA ALA A 25 42.69 42.46 -30.50
C ALA A 25 42.03 43.70 -31.12
N ASN A 26 41.17 44.39 -30.36
CA ASN A 26 40.99 45.82 -30.56
C ASN A 26 40.61 46.55 -29.26
N GLU A 27 40.98 47.82 -29.25
CA GLU A 27 41.43 48.64 -28.11
C GLU A 27 40.33 49.27 -27.22
N GLY A 28 40.71 49.41 -25.94
CA GLY A 28 40.51 50.55 -25.03
C GLY A 28 39.45 51.63 -25.32
N ARG A 29 38.44 51.68 -24.46
CA ARG A 29 37.80 52.92 -24.01
C ARG A 29 37.32 52.77 -22.56
N GLU A 30 37.95 53.52 -21.65
CA GLU A 30 37.46 53.75 -20.29
C GLU A 30 36.19 54.61 -20.34
N VAL A 31 35.12 54.12 -19.72
CA VAL A 31 33.95 54.93 -19.36
C VAL A 31 33.53 54.52 -17.93
N GLU A 32 33.32 55.55 -17.12
CA GLU A 32 33.10 55.58 -15.68
C GLU A 32 32.13 54.52 -15.13
N ALA A 33 32.51 53.88 -14.02
CA ALA A 33 31.69 52.92 -13.30
C ALA A 33 30.56 53.62 -12.52
N SER A 34 29.34 53.48 -13.02
CA SER A 34 28.10 53.65 -12.24
C SER A 34 27.92 52.46 -11.28
N PRO A 35 27.49 52.65 -10.02
CA PRO A 35 27.31 51.52 -9.11
C PRO A 35 26.14 50.67 -9.61
N ALA A 36 26.45 49.45 -10.08
CA ALA A 36 25.46 48.47 -10.44
C ALA A 36 24.63 48.09 -9.20
N GLU A 37 23.32 48.34 -9.25
CA GLU A 37 22.37 47.81 -8.29
C GLU A 37 22.45 46.28 -8.27
N VAL A 38 23.06 45.72 -7.22
CA VAL A 38 23.03 44.29 -6.96
C VAL A 38 21.63 43.92 -6.49
N SER A 39 20.80 43.50 -7.43
CA SER A 39 19.53 42.85 -7.13
C SER A 39 19.83 41.45 -6.59
N ILE A 40 19.80 41.29 -5.27
CA ILE A 40 19.87 39.96 -4.64
C ILE A 40 18.58 39.22 -5.01
N GLN A 41 18.64 38.39 -6.04
CA GLN A 41 17.62 37.37 -6.24
C GLN A 41 17.72 36.38 -5.08
N ILE A 42 16.72 36.41 -4.20
CA ILE A 42 16.52 35.39 -3.17
C ILE A 42 16.25 34.08 -3.92
N ILE A 43 17.29 33.24 -4.06
CA ILE A 43 17.12 31.86 -4.48
C ILE A 43 16.32 31.18 -3.37
N PRO A 44 15.10 30.67 -3.63
CA PRO A 44 14.36 29.96 -2.61
C PRO A 44 15.19 28.74 -2.15
N SER A 45 15.36 28.63 -0.84
CA SER A 45 16.06 27.54 -0.18
C SER A 45 15.53 26.18 -0.66
N PRO A 46 16.38 25.20 -1.00
CA PRO A 46 15.96 23.89 -1.54
C PRO A 46 15.35 22.96 -0.48
N ASN A 47 14.77 23.51 0.59
CA ASN A 47 14.34 22.76 1.77
C ASN A 47 12.83 22.48 1.85
N GLU A 48 12.15 22.46 0.71
CA GLU A 48 10.95 21.63 0.59
C GLU A 48 11.35 20.35 -0.12
N SER A 49 11.70 19.34 0.66
CA SER A 49 11.69 17.96 0.16
C SER A 49 10.33 17.73 -0.51
N PRO A 50 10.27 17.31 -1.79
CA PRO A 50 9.01 17.13 -2.48
C PRO A 50 8.11 16.27 -1.61
N VAL A 51 6.87 16.70 -1.39
CA VAL A 51 5.85 15.92 -0.67
C VAL A 51 5.84 14.55 -1.34
N ARG A 52 6.40 13.54 -0.65
CA ARG A 52 6.54 12.20 -1.20
C ARG A 52 5.13 11.67 -1.44
N ARG A 53 4.78 11.48 -2.72
CA ARG A 53 3.47 10.96 -3.11
C ARG A 53 3.38 9.49 -2.71
N ARG A 54 2.36 9.13 -1.93
CA ARG A 54 2.09 7.74 -1.55
C ARG A 54 1.55 6.99 -2.77
N ARG A 55 2.06 5.79 -3.02
CA ARG A 55 1.68 4.96 -4.18
C ARG A 55 1.26 3.57 -3.74
N ILE A 56 0.35 2.97 -4.49
CA ILE A 56 0.02 1.54 -4.46
C ILE A 56 1.15 0.87 -5.21
N HIS A 57 2.10 0.29 -4.49
CA HIS A 57 3.29 -0.31 -5.08
C HIS A 57 3.03 -1.68 -5.68
N LYS A 58 3.86 -2.08 -6.65
CA LYS A 58 4.00 -3.49 -7.01
C LYS A 58 4.74 -4.25 -5.91
N VAL A 59 4.49 -5.55 -5.83
CA VAL A 59 5.21 -6.43 -4.92
C VAL A 59 6.68 -6.47 -5.36
N PRO A 60 7.63 -6.22 -4.45
CA PRO A 60 9.05 -6.33 -4.76
C PRO A 60 9.39 -7.69 -5.39
N ARG A 61 10.08 -7.68 -6.54
CA ARG A 61 10.42 -8.90 -7.29
C ARG A 61 11.02 -10.03 -6.44
N PRO A 62 11.97 -9.78 -5.51
CA PRO A 62 12.54 -10.84 -4.69
C PRO A 62 11.52 -11.56 -3.78
N LEU A 63 10.46 -10.86 -3.34
CA LEU A 63 9.40 -11.47 -2.55
C LEU A 63 8.51 -12.37 -3.43
N ARG A 64 8.17 -11.89 -4.63
CA ARG A 64 7.32 -12.66 -5.57
C ARG A 64 7.98 -13.96 -6.02
N MET A 65 9.28 -13.94 -6.37
CA MET A 65 9.98 -15.12 -6.89
C MET A 65 9.92 -16.34 -5.97
N ASN A 66 9.86 -16.11 -4.65
CA ASN A 66 9.84 -17.19 -3.67
C ASN A 66 8.43 -17.68 -3.33
N ASN A 67 7.38 -16.94 -3.71
CA ASN A 67 6.02 -17.21 -3.24
C ASN A 67 4.94 -16.59 -4.14
N GLU A 68 4.91 -16.91 -5.43
CA GLU A 68 4.04 -16.23 -6.40
C GLU A 68 2.53 -16.31 -6.06
N HIS A 69 2.08 -17.47 -5.56
CA HIS A 69 0.67 -17.74 -5.29
C HIS A 69 0.03 -16.88 -4.18
N VAL A 70 0.83 -16.24 -3.32
CA VAL A 70 0.29 -15.32 -2.29
C VAL A 70 0.13 -13.88 -2.78
N TYR A 71 0.62 -13.56 -3.98
CA TYR A 71 0.61 -12.21 -4.56
C TYR A 71 -0.27 -12.05 -5.80
N ASP A 72 -0.78 -13.14 -6.35
CA ASP A 72 -1.64 -13.12 -7.53
C ASP A 72 -3.11 -13.37 -7.15
N PRO A 73 -4.02 -12.43 -7.50
CA PRO A 73 -5.45 -12.61 -7.23
C PRO A 73 -6.03 -13.76 -8.06
N VAL A 74 -7.03 -14.44 -7.51
CA VAL A 74 -7.57 -15.68 -8.08
C VAL A 74 -8.90 -15.46 -8.78
N VAL A 75 -9.80 -14.65 -8.20
CA VAL A 75 -11.16 -14.45 -8.71
C VAL A 75 -11.55 -12.99 -8.92
N LEU A 76 -10.91 -12.05 -8.21
CA LEU A 76 -11.28 -10.64 -8.23
C LEU A 76 -10.08 -9.78 -8.63
N SER A 77 -10.22 -9.00 -9.71
CA SER A 77 -9.31 -7.89 -10.02
C SER A 77 -9.83 -6.60 -9.40
N LEU A 78 -8.95 -5.74 -8.91
CA LEU A 78 -9.23 -4.36 -8.50
C LEU A 78 -8.09 -3.46 -8.97
N GLY A 79 -8.46 -2.41 -9.68
CA GLY A 79 -7.52 -1.47 -10.26
C GLY A 79 -6.72 -2.05 -11.43
N PRO A 80 -5.71 -1.30 -11.89
CA PRO A 80 -5.09 -1.49 -13.20
C PRO A 80 -4.10 -2.66 -13.28
N TYR A 81 -3.45 -3.06 -12.18
CA TYR A 81 -2.31 -3.98 -12.21
C TYR A 81 -2.62 -5.40 -12.70
N ARG A 82 -3.85 -5.86 -12.44
CA ARG A 82 -4.30 -7.23 -12.74
C ARG A 82 -5.53 -7.26 -13.64
N HIS A 83 -5.94 -6.11 -14.16
CA HIS A 83 -7.14 -5.96 -14.98
C HIS A 83 -7.05 -6.75 -16.30
N GLY A 84 -8.22 -7.16 -16.82
CA GLY A 84 -8.37 -7.75 -18.15
C GLY A 84 -7.97 -9.23 -18.28
N ARG A 85 -7.57 -9.91 -17.20
CA ARG A 85 -7.23 -11.34 -17.27
C ARG A 85 -8.50 -12.21 -17.37
N PRO A 86 -8.52 -13.27 -18.20
CA PRO A 86 -9.71 -14.09 -18.42
C PRO A 86 -10.31 -14.73 -17.17
N GLN A 87 -9.50 -15.05 -16.16
CA GLN A 87 -9.99 -15.66 -14.92
C GLN A 87 -10.95 -14.78 -14.12
N PHE A 88 -10.95 -13.47 -14.33
CA PHE A 88 -11.79 -12.52 -13.59
C PHE A 88 -13.14 -12.27 -14.26
N ARG A 89 -13.36 -12.81 -15.47
CA ARG A 89 -14.52 -12.49 -16.31
C ARG A 89 -15.87 -12.60 -15.60
N GLN A 90 -16.10 -13.68 -14.84
CA GLN A 90 -17.36 -13.88 -14.12
C GLN A 90 -17.62 -12.74 -13.13
N VAL A 91 -16.59 -12.34 -12.36
CA VAL A 91 -16.72 -11.26 -11.39
C VAL A 91 -16.84 -9.92 -12.11
N GLU A 92 -16.08 -9.66 -13.17
CA GLU A 92 -16.20 -8.42 -13.98
C GLU A 92 -17.60 -8.23 -14.58
N GLU A 93 -18.22 -9.30 -15.11
CA GLU A 93 -19.61 -9.26 -15.60
C GLU A 93 -20.58 -8.93 -14.46
N PHE A 94 -20.37 -9.51 -13.29
CA PHE A 94 -21.19 -9.23 -12.10
C PHE A 94 -20.98 -7.81 -11.55
N LYS A 95 -19.77 -7.22 -11.64
CA LYS A 95 -19.54 -5.81 -11.26
C LYS A 95 -20.42 -4.85 -12.05
N ALA A 96 -20.63 -5.12 -13.34
CA ALA A 96 -21.50 -4.29 -14.17
C ALA A 96 -22.96 -4.33 -13.69
N GLU A 97 -23.44 -5.50 -13.27
CA GLU A 97 -24.75 -5.64 -12.63
C GLU A 97 -24.83 -4.87 -11.31
N ILE A 98 -23.80 -4.98 -10.47
CA ILE A 98 -23.73 -4.25 -9.21
C ILE A 98 -23.74 -2.74 -9.42
N LEU A 99 -23.03 -2.22 -10.43
CA LEU A 99 -23.10 -0.80 -10.77
C LEU A 99 -24.52 -0.37 -11.16
N ASN A 100 -25.24 -1.18 -11.95
CA ASN A 100 -26.62 -0.88 -12.33
C ASN A 100 -27.55 -0.84 -11.10
N ARG A 101 -27.40 -1.79 -10.17
CA ARG A 101 -28.12 -1.78 -8.88
C ARG A 101 -27.74 -0.54 -8.05
N PHE A 102 -26.46 -0.20 -8.00
CA PHE A 102 -25.94 0.95 -7.26
C PHE A 102 -26.56 2.28 -7.73
N VAL A 103 -26.83 2.46 -9.02
CA VAL A 103 -27.40 3.72 -9.54
C VAL A 103 -28.93 3.71 -9.64
N SER A 104 -29.56 2.53 -9.68
CA SER A 104 -31.02 2.39 -9.79
C SER A 104 -31.77 2.87 -8.54
N ASP A 105 -31.12 2.82 -7.38
CA ASP A 105 -31.71 3.28 -6.11
C ASP A 105 -31.83 4.81 -6.00
N THR A 106 -31.24 5.58 -6.92
CA THR A 106 -31.12 7.03 -6.81
C THR A 106 -31.72 7.75 -8.01
N ALA A 107 -32.95 8.27 -7.84
CA ALA A 107 -33.69 8.97 -8.90
C ALA A 107 -32.99 10.22 -9.51
N ALA A 108 -31.93 10.74 -8.87
CA ALA A 108 -31.21 11.93 -9.30
C ALA A 108 -29.73 11.73 -9.67
N LYS A 109 -29.17 10.52 -9.48
CA LYS A 109 -27.74 10.24 -9.66
C LYS A 109 -27.59 8.98 -10.50
N ASP A 110 -27.37 9.14 -11.79
CA ASP A 110 -27.18 8.04 -12.73
C ASP A 110 -25.70 7.60 -12.80
N LYS A 111 -25.41 6.62 -13.68
CA LYS A 111 -24.02 6.18 -13.95
C LYS A 111 -23.13 7.36 -14.37
N GLY A 112 -23.64 8.25 -15.21
CA GLY A 112 -22.90 9.41 -15.72
C GLY A 112 -22.45 10.34 -14.62
N PHE A 113 -23.32 10.60 -13.63
CA PHE A 113 -22.99 11.43 -12.47
C PHE A 113 -21.78 10.88 -11.69
N PHE A 114 -21.80 9.60 -11.31
CA PHE A 114 -20.70 9.00 -10.54
C PHE A 114 -19.42 8.84 -11.38
N TYR A 115 -19.56 8.45 -12.65
CA TYR A 115 -18.45 8.37 -13.59
C TYR A 115 -17.71 9.71 -13.72
N ASN A 116 -18.45 10.81 -13.93
CA ASN A 116 -17.84 12.13 -14.05
C ASN A 116 -17.10 12.54 -12.77
N LYS A 117 -17.60 12.18 -11.59
CA LYS A 117 -16.93 12.47 -10.30
C LYS A 117 -15.61 11.73 -10.13
N ILE A 118 -15.47 10.55 -10.72
CA ILE A 118 -14.19 9.81 -10.78
C ILE A 118 -13.28 10.43 -11.85
N LEU A 119 -13.81 10.70 -13.04
CA LEU A 119 -13.06 11.26 -14.16
C LEU A 119 -12.46 12.64 -13.83
N GLU A 120 -13.19 13.50 -13.11
CA GLU A 120 -12.72 14.79 -12.59
C GLU A 120 -11.42 14.70 -11.77
N ARG A 121 -11.10 13.52 -11.22
CA ARG A 121 -9.94 13.27 -10.35
C ARG A 121 -9.01 12.19 -10.92
N ILE A 122 -9.02 11.99 -12.24
CA ILE A 122 -8.26 10.91 -12.89
C ILE A 122 -6.74 11.04 -12.69
N ASP A 123 -6.20 12.26 -12.71
CA ASP A 123 -4.78 12.52 -12.45
C ASP A 123 -4.38 12.11 -11.02
N GLU A 124 -5.25 12.37 -10.04
CA GLU A 124 -5.03 11.94 -8.67
C GLU A 124 -5.02 10.41 -8.57
N ILE A 125 -5.95 9.74 -9.27
CA ILE A 125 -6.00 8.27 -9.36
C ILE A 125 -4.72 7.73 -10.00
N ARG A 126 -4.27 8.28 -11.13
CA ARG A 126 -3.02 7.86 -11.80
C ARG A 126 -1.81 8.04 -10.89
N SER A 127 -1.77 9.15 -10.16
CA SER A 127 -0.68 9.43 -9.20
C SER A 127 -0.61 8.45 -8.03
N CYS A 128 -1.66 7.68 -7.79
CA CYS A 128 -1.67 6.61 -6.79
C CYS A 128 -0.95 5.34 -7.27
N TYR A 129 -0.58 5.22 -8.54
CA TYR A 129 0.09 4.03 -9.08
C TYR A 129 1.50 4.34 -9.56
N GLU A 130 2.29 3.31 -9.84
CA GLU A 130 3.60 3.48 -10.51
C GLU A 130 3.39 3.93 -11.96
N ASP A 131 4.20 4.90 -12.43
CA ASP A 131 3.98 5.73 -13.62
C ASP A 131 3.56 4.94 -14.89
N ASP A 132 4.20 3.80 -15.17
CA ASP A 132 3.90 3.01 -16.37
C ASP A 132 2.65 2.12 -16.27
N SER A 133 2.07 2.01 -15.07
CA SER A 133 1.09 0.96 -14.76
C SER A 133 -0.32 1.32 -15.17
N THR A 134 -0.58 2.60 -15.43
CA THR A 134 -1.86 3.09 -15.93
C THR A 134 -1.78 3.61 -17.37
N ALA A 135 -0.59 3.67 -17.96
CA ALA A 135 -0.36 4.27 -19.28
C ALA A 135 -1.12 3.58 -20.42
N VAL A 136 -1.46 2.30 -20.26
CA VAL A 136 -2.22 1.51 -21.25
C VAL A 136 -3.72 1.83 -21.27
N PHE A 137 -4.23 2.53 -20.26
CA PHE A 137 -5.65 2.87 -20.15
C PHE A 137 -5.85 4.34 -20.54
N SER A 138 -6.88 4.62 -21.35
CA SER A 138 -7.37 5.99 -21.48
C SER A 138 -7.97 6.46 -20.15
N ASP A 139 -8.17 7.78 -20.02
CA ASP A 139 -8.79 8.34 -18.81
C ASP A 139 -10.20 7.79 -18.60
N GLU A 140 -10.95 7.61 -19.69
CA GLU A 140 -12.30 7.04 -19.67
C GLU A 140 -12.30 5.59 -19.22
N ALA A 141 -11.40 4.77 -19.77
CA ALA A 141 -11.27 3.35 -19.43
C ALA A 141 -10.85 3.17 -17.97
N LEU A 142 -9.91 4.00 -17.48
CA LEU A 142 -9.48 3.97 -16.10
C LEU A 142 -10.59 4.44 -15.15
N ALA A 143 -11.32 5.51 -15.49
CA ALA A 143 -12.43 6.01 -14.68
C ALA A 143 -13.57 4.98 -14.58
N GLU A 144 -13.91 4.30 -15.69
CA GLU A 144 -14.93 3.23 -15.68
C GLU A 144 -14.49 2.03 -14.83
N MET A 145 -13.22 1.61 -14.93
CA MET A 145 -12.66 0.55 -14.10
C MET A 145 -12.75 0.89 -12.61
N ILE A 146 -12.30 2.09 -12.21
CA ILE A 146 -12.33 2.51 -10.82
C ILE A 146 -13.76 2.63 -10.30
N LEU A 147 -14.70 3.10 -11.12
CA LEU A 147 -16.11 3.16 -10.75
C LEU A 147 -16.69 1.75 -10.49
N LEU A 148 -16.47 0.81 -11.41
CA LEU A 148 -16.92 -0.58 -11.26
C LEU A 148 -16.33 -1.22 -10.00
N ASP A 149 -15.02 -1.08 -9.81
CA ASP A 149 -14.28 -1.66 -8.70
C ASP A 149 -14.71 -1.08 -7.35
N ALA A 150 -14.90 0.25 -7.28
CA ALA A 150 -15.35 0.92 -6.07
C ALA A 150 -16.81 0.54 -5.74
N CYS A 151 -17.73 0.54 -6.70
CA CYS A 151 -19.12 0.09 -6.50
C CYS A 151 -19.19 -1.37 -6.05
N PHE A 152 -18.39 -2.25 -6.67
CA PHE A 152 -18.34 -3.65 -6.28
C PHE A 152 -17.77 -3.85 -4.88
N THR A 153 -16.73 -3.10 -4.53
CA THR A 153 -16.17 -3.10 -3.17
C THR A 153 -17.25 -2.71 -2.17
N ILE A 154 -17.98 -1.61 -2.40
CA ILE A 154 -19.08 -1.17 -1.54
C ILE A 154 -20.13 -2.29 -1.37
N TYR A 155 -20.55 -2.92 -2.47
CA TYR A 155 -21.52 -4.02 -2.44
C TYR A 155 -21.05 -5.24 -1.63
N TYR A 156 -19.82 -5.74 -1.90
CA TYR A 156 -19.29 -6.93 -1.23
C TYR A 156 -19.28 -6.77 0.29
N LEU A 157 -19.11 -5.53 0.77
CA LEU A 157 -18.88 -5.21 2.17
C LEU A 157 -20.16 -4.79 2.91
N GLN A 158 -21.19 -4.37 2.17
CA GLN A 158 -22.54 -4.12 2.70
C GLN A 158 -23.34 -5.40 2.89
N SER A 159 -23.08 -6.42 2.07
CA SER A 159 -23.99 -7.56 2.01
C SER A 159 -23.72 -8.57 3.12
N GLU A 160 -24.67 -8.72 4.05
CA GLU A 160 -24.73 -9.90 4.94
C GLU A 160 -24.84 -11.21 4.14
N TYR A 161 -25.34 -11.12 2.90
CA TYR A 161 -25.54 -12.23 1.97
C TYR A 161 -25.00 -11.83 0.60
N ILE A 162 -23.67 -11.87 0.44
CA ILE A 162 -23.08 -11.81 -0.91
C ILE A 162 -23.81 -12.83 -1.77
N ASP A 163 -24.16 -12.46 -3.01
CA ASP A 163 -25.00 -13.29 -3.87
C ASP A 163 -24.26 -14.59 -4.28
N TYR A 164 -24.29 -15.57 -3.37
CA TYR A 164 -23.72 -16.89 -3.54
C TYR A 164 -24.43 -17.66 -4.65
N HIS A 165 -25.67 -17.29 -4.99
CA HIS A 165 -26.40 -17.91 -6.08
C HIS A 165 -25.82 -17.47 -7.44
N SER A 166 -25.45 -16.20 -7.58
CA SER A 166 -24.87 -15.66 -8.81
C SER A 166 -23.38 -15.99 -8.99
N LEU A 167 -22.58 -15.91 -7.92
CA LEU A 167 -21.12 -16.11 -7.99
C LEU A 167 -20.63 -17.50 -7.56
N GLY A 168 -21.40 -18.20 -6.71
CA GLY A 168 -20.98 -19.46 -6.09
C GLY A 168 -20.09 -19.28 -4.85
N ILE A 169 -20.25 -20.18 -3.88
CA ILE A 169 -19.54 -20.11 -2.58
C ILE A 169 -18.02 -20.10 -2.71
N SER A 170 -17.47 -20.83 -3.69
CA SER A 170 -16.03 -20.87 -3.93
C SER A 170 -15.50 -19.48 -4.29
N VAL A 171 -16.11 -18.82 -5.29
CA VAL A 171 -15.69 -17.48 -5.73
C VAL A 171 -15.75 -16.50 -4.56
N VAL A 172 -16.87 -16.50 -3.83
CA VAL A 172 -17.04 -15.60 -2.67
C VAL A 172 -15.99 -15.83 -1.60
N SER A 173 -15.64 -17.09 -1.31
CA SER A 173 -14.62 -17.43 -0.31
C SER A 173 -13.22 -16.93 -0.69
N PHE A 174 -12.90 -16.86 -1.99
CA PHE A 174 -11.61 -16.36 -2.48
C PHE A 174 -11.56 -14.83 -2.62
N MET A 175 -12.70 -14.14 -2.69
CA MET A 175 -12.71 -12.67 -2.81
C MET A 175 -12.04 -11.98 -1.61
N PHE A 176 -12.27 -12.46 -0.38
CA PHE A 176 -11.71 -11.84 0.83
C PHE A 176 -10.18 -11.69 0.78
N ARG A 177 -9.47 -12.72 0.29
CA ARG A 177 -8.00 -12.64 0.16
C ARG A 177 -7.57 -11.71 -0.97
N ASP A 178 -8.32 -11.68 -2.07
CA ASP A 178 -8.01 -10.84 -3.23
C ASP A 178 -8.20 -9.35 -2.92
N PHE A 179 -9.20 -8.98 -2.08
CA PHE A 179 -9.37 -7.60 -1.57
C PHE A 179 -8.18 -7.07 -0.75
N LEU A 180 -7.35 -7.96 -0.22
CA LEU A 180 -6.24 -7.65 0.68
C LEU A 180 -4.87 -7.90 0.04
N MET A 181 -4.80 -7.99 -1.29
CA MET A 181 -3.53 -8.08 -2.01
C MET A 181 -3.01 -6.71 -2.41
N LEU A 182 -1.69 -6.51 -2.30
CA LEU A 182 -1.06 -5.21 -2.54
C LEU A 182 -1.26 -4.70 -3.98
N GLU A 183 -1.13 -5.60 -4.96
CA GLU A 183 -1.32 -5.28 -6.38
C GLU A 183 -2.77 -5.37 -6.85
N ASN A 184 -3.73 -5.49 -5.93
CA ASN A 184 -5.14 -5.63 -6.25
C ASN A 184 -5.95 -4.59 -5.47
N GLN A 185 -5.58 -3.31 -5.62
CA GLN A 185 -6.09 -2.21 -4.82
C GLN A 185 -6.51 -1.04 -5.71
N ILE A 186 -7.50 -0.31 -5.22
CA ILE A 186 -7.88 1.02 -5.70
C ILE A 186 -7.68 2.04 -4.57
N PRO A 187 -7.56 3.35 -4.89
CA PRO A 187 -7.43 4.35 -3.85
C PRO A 187 -8.66 4.38 -2.95
N LEU A 188 -8.47 4.29 -1.64
CA LEU A 188 -9.55 4.15 -0.67
C LEU A 188 -10.52 5.34 -0.69
N TRP A 189 -10.00 6.53 -0.98
CA TRP A 189 -10.80 7.73 -1.07
C TRP A 189 -11.85 7.66 -2.18
N THR A 190 -11.69 6.83 -3.22
CA THR A 190 -12.72 6.69 -4.27
C THR A 190 -13.95 5.97 -3.73
N ILE A 191 -13.74 4.95 -2.89
CA ILE A 191 -14.80 4.23 -2.17
C ILE A 191 -15.54 5.21 -1.26
N ARG A 192 -14.81 5.97 -0.43
CA ARG A 192 -15.38 6.98 0.47
C ARG A 192 -16.18 8.05 -0.31
N LEU A 193 -15.61 8.55 -1.42
CA LEU A 193 -16.27 9.50 -2.30
C LEU A 193 -17.64 8.99 -2.80
N LEU A 194 -17.70 7.75 -3.32
CA LEU A 194 -18.95 7.19 -3.83
C LEU A 194 -19.99 6.96 -2.72
N ILE A 195 -19.55 6.52 -1.54
CA ILE A 195 -20.42 6.37 -0.37
C ILE A 195 -21.00 7.73 0.04
N ASP A 196 -20.16 8.75 0.20
CA ASP A 196 -20.60 10.11 0.58
C ASP A 196 -21.55 10.69 -0.46
N LEU A 197 -21.23 10.51 -1.74
CA LEU A 197 -22.08 10.95 -2.83
C LEU A 197 -23.43 10.23 -2.82
N LYS A 198 -23.51 8.93 -2.52
CA LYS A 198 -24.78 8.20 -2.54
C LYS A 198 -25.63 8.43 -1.28
N TYR A 199 -25.02 8.40 -0.10
CA TYR A 199 -25.73 8.33 1.18
C TYR A 199 -25.66 9.61 2.02
N GLY A 200 -24.81 10.56 1.64
CA GLY A 200 -24.49 11.76 2.41
C GLY A 200 -23.36 11.50 3.41
N LYS A 201 -22.59 12.55 3.74
CA LYS A 201 -21.34 12.45 4.53
C LYS A 201 -21.53 11.78 5.89
N ASP A 202 -22.56 12.14 6.64
CA ASP A 202 -22.75 11.60 8.01
C ASP A 202 -23.03 10.08 7.99
N LYS A 203 -23.89 9.63 7.06
CA LYS A 203 -24.15 8.20 6.87
C LYS A 203 -22.96 7.49 6.25
N GLY A 204 -22.24 8.17 5.35
CA GLY A 204 -21.09 7.61 4.68
C GLY A 204 -19.94 7.32 5.62
N GLU A 205 -19.67 8.21 6.55
CA GLU A 205 -18.65 8.01 7.59
C GLU A 205 -18.99 6.83 8.50
N ALA A 206 -20.25 6.73 8.96
CA ALA A 206 -20.69 5.61 9.78
C ALA A 206 -20.54 4.26 9.05
N TRP A 207 -20.91 4.21 7.77
CA TRP A 207 -20.78 3.02 6.94
C TRP A 207 -19.34 2.67 6.63
N PHE A 208 -18.49 3.67 6.41
CA PHE A 208 -17.08 3.47 6.17
C PHE A 208 -16.36 2.95 7.44
N CYS A 209 -16.80 3.41 8.60
CA CYS A 209 -16.36 2.89 9.89
C CYS A 209 -16.78 1.44 10.11
N GLU A 210 -18.06 1.13 9.89
CA GLU A 210 -18.59 -0.24 9.95
C GLU A 210 -17.86 -1.15 8.96
N TYR A 211 -17.63 -0.68 7.74
CA TYR A 211 -16.89 -1.35 6.69
C TYR A 211 -15.52 -1.84 7.19
N LEU A 212 -14.69 -0.91 7.68
CA LEU A 212 -13.35 -1.21 8.15
C LEU A 212 -13.36 -2.11 9.39
N SER A 213 -14.34 -1.91 10.26
CA SER A 213 -14.52 -2.68 11.49
C SER A 213 -14.88 -4.14 11.20
N THR A 214 -15.87 -4.37 10.35
CA THR A 214 -16.30 -5.72 9.94
C THR A 214 -15.19 -6.43 9.17
N LEU A 215 -14.52 -5.74 8.24
CA LEU A 215 -13.37 -6.29 7.53
C LEU A 215 -12.35 -6.83 8.54
N THR A 216 -12.02 -6.06 9.58
CA THR A 216 -10.95 -6.38 10.52
C THR A 216 -11.33 -7.34 11.63
N TYR A 217 -12.46 -7.12 12.29
CA TYR A 217 -12.86 -7.80 13.51
C TYR A 217 -14.01 -8.78 13.32
N GLY A 218 -14.62 -8.82 12.14
CA GLY A 218 -15.80 -9.62 11.83
C GLY A 218 -17.09 -9.13 12.51
N VAL A 219 -17.02 -8.00 13.22
CA VAL A 219 -18.12 -7.36 13.94
C VAL A 219 -17.88 -5.86 13.98
N ASN A 220 -18.96 -5.08 14.06
CA ASN A 220 -18.86 -3.64 14.23
C ASN A 220 -18.39 -3.29 15.65
N ARG A 221 -17.09 -2.98 15.78
CA ARG A 221 -16.43 -2.57 17.03
C ARG A 221 -16.03 -1.09 17.10
N LEU A 222 -16.14 -0.36 15.99
CA LEU A 222 -15.64 1.00 15.91
C LEU A 222 -16.81 1.96 15.78
N THR A 223 -16.81 3.01 16.61
CA THR A 223 -17.79 4.11 16.52
C THR A 223 -17.31 5.23 15.60
N GLN A 224 -16.00 5.31 15.37
CA GLN A 224 -15.35 6.25 14.48
C GLN A 224 -14.07 5.63 13.94
N ILE A 225 -13.69 6.03 12.72
CA ILE A 225 -12.39 5.63 12.19
C ILE A 225 -11.27 6.42 12.89
N PRO A 226 -10.10 5.80 13.14
CA PRO A 226 -9.01 6.42 13.89
C PRO A 226 -8.07 7.26 13.01
N TRP A 227 -8.56 7.76 11.87
CA TRP A 227 -7.80 8.60 10.94
C TRP A 227 -8.55 9.89 10.64
N ASP A 228 -7.82 11.00 10.63
CA ASP A 228 -8.35 12.31 10.26
C ASP A 228 -8.21 12.57 8.74
N ASN A 229 -8.89 13.63 8.27
CA ASN A 229 -8.70 14.16 6.92
C ASN A 229 -7.24 14.59 6.72
N GLY A 230 -6.47 13.75 6.03
CA GLY A 230 -5.05 13.95 5.73
C GLY A 230 -4.13 12.79 6.16
N ASP A 231 -4.59 11.90 7.04
CA ASP A 231 -3.89 10.66 7.44
C ASP A 231 -4.69 9.40 7.06
N GLU A 232 -5.57 9.50 6.06
CA GLU A 232 -6.34 8.35 5.57
C GLU A 232 -5.39 7.31 4.94
N PRO A 233 -5.65 6.00 5.13
CA PRO A 233 -4.95 4.95 4.39
C PRO A 233 -5.15 5.12 2.87
N LEU A 234 -4.12 4.81 2.07
CA LEU A 234 -4.21 4.97 0.62
C LEU A 234 -5.14 3.92 -0.01
N HIS A 235 -5.19 2.73 0.57
CA HIS A 235 -5.95 1.59 0.07
C HIS A 235 -6.31 0.62 1.20
N LEU A 236 -7.09 -0.42 0.90
CA LEU A 236 -7.69 -1.34 1.88
C LEU A 236 -6.69 -2.16 2.68
N LEU A 237 -5.66 -2.67 2.02
CA LEU A 237 -4.59 -3.41 2.68
C LEU A 237 -3.86 -2.52 3.70
N GLU A 238 -3.64 -1.25 3.40
CA GLU A 238 -3.05 -0.33 4.36
C GLU A 238 -4.01 -0.04 5.53
N ALA A 239 -5.30 0.18 5.25
CA ALA A 239 -6.31 0.35 6.28
C ALA A 239 -6.32 -0.87 7.21
N ARG A 240 -6.35 -2.07 6.62
CA ARG A 240 -6.29 -3.33 7.36
C ARG A 240 -5.02 -3.44 8.21
N ARG A 241 -3.84 -3.14 7.64
CA ARG A 241 -2.56 -3.13 8.37
C ARG A 241 -2.65 -2.23 9.60
N ARG A 242 -3.12 -0.99 9.43
CA ARG A 242 -3.14 -0.06 10.56
C ARG A 242 -4.15 -0.53 11.62
N MET A 243 -5.30 -1.09 11.22
CA MET A 243 -6.30 -1.60 12.17
C MET A 243 -5.82 -2.79 13.00
N ILE A 244 -5.08 -3.73 12.42
CA ILE A 244 -4.51 -4.87 13.18
C ILE A 244 -3.41 -4.44 14.17
N LEU A 245 -2.91 -3.20 14.04
CA LEU A 245 -1.96 -2.55 14.96
C LEU A 245 -2.65 -1.58 15.95
N LEU A 246 -3.92 -1.24 15.72
CA LEU A 246 -4.69 -0.31 16.55
C LEU A 246 -5.23 -1.02 17.80
N GLY A 247 -4.39 -1.15 18.83
CA GLY A 247 -4.80 -1.69 20.14
C GLY A 247 -6.05 -1.03 20.73
N GLN A 248 -6.81 -1.77 21.54
CA GLN A 248 -8.14 -1.39 22.06
C GLN A 248 -8.16 -0.02 22.77
N GLU A 249 -7.13 0.29 23.58
CA GLU A 249 -7.04 1.57 24.31
C GLU A 249 -6.73 2.76 23.38
N LYS A 250 -6.01 2.53 22.28
CA LYS A 250 -5.61 3.59 21.32
C LYS A 250 -6.70 3.93 20.30
N ALA A 251 -7.63 3.00 20.05
CA ALA A 251 -8.78 3.24 19.17
C ALA A 251 -9.81 4.20 19.78
N THR A 252 -9.89 4.27 21.12
CA THR A 252 -10.80 5.15 21.85
C THR A 252 -10.16 6.47 22.31
N GLU A 253 -8.84 6.56 22.47
CA GLU A 253 -8.17 7.74 23.08
C GLU A 253 -7.37 8.64 22.12
N ARG A 254 -7.31 8.36 20.82
CA ARG A 254 -6.51 9.19 19.90
C ARG A 254 -7.30 10.33 19.26
N ILE A 255 -7.78 11.24 20.11
CA ILE A 255 -7.85 12.67 19.76
C ILE A 255 -6.76 13.34 20.59
N ARG A 256 -5.50 13.41 20.10
CA ARG A 256 -4.49 14.35 20.62
C ARG A 256 -3.20 14.40 19.78
N ASP A 257 -2.95 15.63 19.35
CA ASP A 257 -1.70 16.29 18.96
C ASP A 257 -0.77 15.65 17.88
N PRO A 258 -0.84 16.14 16.63
CA PRO A 258 0.06 15.78 15.52
C PRO A 258 1.56 16.01 15.78
N ASP A 259 1.94 16.93 16.67
CA ASP A 259 3.34 17.27 16.92
C ASP A 259 4.07 16.23 17.80
N SER A 260 3.32 15.42 18.55
CA SER A 260 3.88 14.33 19.36
C SER A 260 4.44 13.20 18.49
N LYS A 261 3.71 12.80 17.43
CA LYS A 261 4.13 11.75 16.48
C LYS A 261 5.43 12.13 15.76
N ARG A 262 5.57 13.39 15.30
CA ARG A 262 6.76 13.84 14.55
C ARG A 262 8.04 13.85 15.38
N LYS A 263 7.97 14.12 16.68
CA LYS A 263 9.13 14.05 17.59
C LYS A 263 9.53 12.60 17.91
N GLU A 264 8.57 11.71 18.10
CA GLU A 264 8.82 10.28 18.37
C GLU A 264 9.41 9.55 17.15
N LEU A 265 8.91 9.86 15.94
CA LEU A 265 9.42 9.37 14.65
C LEU A 265 10.87 9.81 14.37
N ARG A 266 11.24 11.05 14.71
CA ARG A 266 12.62 11.56 14.56
C ARG A 266 13.60 10.90 15.54
N GLN A 267 13.16 10.57 16.74
CA GLN A 267 14.02 9.93 17.75
C GLN A 267 14.26 8.44 17.43
N ARG A 268 13.29 7.76 16.81
CA ARG A 268 13.44 6.37 16.31
C ARG A 268 14.28 6.24 15.04
N ARG A 269 14.24 7.21 14.12
CA ARG A 269 15.09 7.19 12.91
C ARG A 269 16.60 7.28 13.21
N SER A 270 16.99 7.84 14.35
CA SER A 270 18.40 7.95 14.77
C SER A 270 19.00 6.62 15.27
N SER A 271 18.18 5.61 15.59
CA SER A 271 18.65 4.31 16.09
C SER A 271 18.67 3.19 15.06
N GLN A 272 18.30 3.45 13.80
CA GLN A 272 18.23 2.43 12.75
C GLN A 272 19.55 2.27 12.00
N MET A 273 20.63 2.04 12.74
CA MET A 273 21.70 1.20 12.22
C MET A 273 21.28 -0.22 12.57
N PHE A 274 20.99 -1.03 11.54
CA PHE A 274 20.62 -2.44 11.66
C PHE A 274 21.75 -3.17 12.38
N LYS A 275 21.77 -3.14 13.73
CA LYS A 275 22.46 -4.19 14.48
C LYS A 275 21.66 -5.44 14.13
N MET A 276 22.19 -6.23 13.21
CA MET A 276 22.00 -7.68 13.18
C MET A 276 22.43 -8.19 14.54
N ALA A 277 21.63 -7.95 15.58
CA ALA A 277 21.69 -8.72 16.78
C ALA A 277 21.16 -10.08 16.32
N THR A 278 22.09 -10.98 16.05
CA THR A 278 21.92 -12.43 16.12
C THR A 278 21.52 -12.83 17.55
N SER A 279 20.52 -12.16 18.14
CA SER A 279 19.89 -12.61 19.36
C SER A 279 19.08 -13.83 18.96
N GLN A 280 19.68 -14.99 19.14
CA GLN A 280 19.01 -16.27 19.02
C GLN A 280 17.94 -16.30 20.12
N PHE A 281 16.72 -15.88 19.77
CA PHE A 281 15.58 -15.98 20.64
C PHE A 281 15.39 -17.46 21.01
N ARG A 282 14.93 -17.67 22.23
CA ARG A 282 14.65 -19.01 22.75
C ARG A 282 13.30 -19.45 22.19
N SER A 283 13.21 -20.70 21.76
CA SER A 283 11.93 -21.27 21.30
C SER A 283 10.90 -21.26 22.43
N VAL A 284 9.61 -21.39 22.10
CA VAL A 284 8.55 -21.55 23.11
C VAL A 284 8.86 -22.71 24.07
N THR A 285 9.43 -23.80 23.56
CA THR A 285 9.82 -24.96 24.36
C THR A 285 10.91 -24.60 25.37
N ASP A 286 11.95 -23.88 24.94
CA ASP A 286 13.03 -23.44 25.82
C ASP A 286 12.53 -22.42 26.87
N LEU A 287 11.70 -21.47 26.45
CA LEU A 287 11.12 -20.46 27.33
C LEU A 287 10.24 -21.12 28.41
N LYS A 288 9.41 -22.11 28.04
CA LYS A 288 8.62 -22.89 29.00
C LYS A 288 9.51 -23.66 29.97
N ALA A 289 10.59 -24.28 29.50
CA ALA A 289 11.55 -24.98 30.34
C ALA A 289 12.26 -24.04 31.35
N LYS A 290 12.35 -22.74 31.05
CA LYS A 290 12.89 -21.70 31.93
C LYS A 290 11.84 -20.99 32.80
N GLY A 291 10.61 -21.53 32.86
CA GLY A 291 9.56 -21.00 33.72
C GLY A 291 8.79 -19.82 33.12
N VAL A 292 8.88 -19.57 31.80
CA VAL A 292 8.02 -18.58 31.13
C VAL A 292 6.69 -19.22 30.77
N ARG A 293 5.61 -18.63 31.28
CA ARG A 293 4.22 -18.99 30.99
C ARG A 293 3.70 -18.12 29.86
N PHE A 294 2.78 -18.68 29.06
CA PHE A 294 2.17 -18.00 27.93
C PHE A 294 0.68 -17.78 28.19
N ARG A 295 0.16 -16.61 27.82
CA ARG A 295 -1.27 -16.30 27.94
C ARG A 295 -1.74 -15.51 26.70
N PRO A 296 -2.97 -15.75 26.21
CA PRO A 296 -3.54 -14.88 25.18
C PRO A 296 -3.71 -13.44 25.70
N SER A 297 -3.52 -12.47 24.82
CA SER A 297 -3.82 -11.05 25.04
C SER A 297 -5.09 -10.66 24.30
N SER A 298 -4.96 -10.08 23.10
CA SER A 298 -6.02 -9.62 22.21
C SER A 298 -5.78 -10.14 20.78
N ASN A 299 -6.44 -9.53 19.79
CA ASN A 299 -6.19 -9.80 18.37
C ASN A 299 -5.27 -8.74 17.72
N PHE A 300 -4.71 -7.81 18.50
CA PHE A 300 -3.85 -6.74 17.98
C PHE A 300 -2.38 -7.15 18.03
N LEU A 301 -1.65 -6.97 16.93
CA LEU A 301 -0.26 -7.45 16.83
C LEU A 301 0.69 -6.79 17.84
N THR A 302 0.33 -5.61 18.32
CA THR A 302 1.11 -4.83 19.28
C THR A 302 0.94 -5.27 20.73
N ASP A 303 -0.06 -6.11 21.04
CA ASP A 303 -0.42 -6.45 22.42
C ASP A 303 0.45 -7.56 23.01
N ILE A 304 1.76 -7.42 22.81
CA ILE A 304 2.79 -8.30 23.38
C ILE A 304 3.27 -7.69 24.69
N ARG A 305 3.13 -8.44 25.80
CA ARG A 305 3.60 -8.00 27.13
C ARG A 305 4.38 -9.08 27.82
N PHE A 306 5.53 -8.72 28.40
CA PHE A 306 6.29 -9.61 29.27
C PHE A 306 6.29 -9.08 30.70
N CYS A 307 5.80 -9.88 31.64
CA CYS A 307 5.84 -9.57 33.07
C CYS A 307 6.79 -10.55 33.77
N SER A 308 7.77 -10.04 34.50
CA SER A 308 8.65 -10.87 35.32
C SER A 308 8.13 -10.94 36.76
N TYR A 309 8.05 -12.14 37.30
CA TYR A 309 7.73 -12.41 38.71
C TYR A 309 8.89 -13.15 39.38
N SER A 310 8.85 -13.27 40.71
CA SER A 310 9.95 -13.85 41.49
C SER A 310 10.36 -15.27 41.10
N PHE A 311 9.45 -16.05 40.51
CA PHE A 311 9.68 -17.47 40.19
C PHE A 311 9.29 -17.87 38.76
N TYR A 312 8.75 -16.94 37.96
CA TYR A 312 8.30 -17.22 36.60
C TYR A 312 8.19 -15.93 35.78
N GLY A 313 8.25 -16.07 34.47
CA GLY A 313 7.88 -15.00 33.53
C GLY A 313 6.48 -15.25 32.96
N LEU A 314 5.76 -14.19 32.60
CA LEU A 314 4.50 -14.28 31.85
C LEU A 314 4.64 -13.52 30.55
N LEU A 315 4.60 -14.22 29.43
CA LEU A 315 4.55 -13.65 28.09
C LEU A 315 3.11 -13.71 27.56
N GLN A 316 2.50 -12.54 27.41
CA GLN A 316 1.21 -12.38 26.76
C GLN A 316 1.41 -12.14 25.27
N LEU A 317 0.70 -12.90 24.43
CA LEU A 317 0.81 -12.83 22.96
C LEU A 317 -0.55 -12.62 22.32
N PRO A 318 -0.64 -11.92 21.18
CA PRO A 318 -1.89 -11.81 20.46
C PRO A 318 -2.29 -13.12 19.81
N VAL A 319 -3.60 -13.29 19.62
CA VAL A 319 -4.21 -14.51 19.08
C VAL A 319 -4.58 -14.28 17.62
N TRP A 320 -3.99 -15.09 16.74
CA TRP A 320 -4.25 -15.10 15.31
C TRP A 320 -4.45 -16.51 14.81
N TYR A 321 -5.51 -16.72 14.03
CA TYR A 321 -5.75 -18.00 13.35
C TYR A 321 -4.86 -18.10 12.13
N VAL A 322 -3.99 -19.12 12.10
CA VAL A 322 -3.10 -19.40 10.97
C VAL A 322 -3.86 -20.23 9.95
N ASN A 323 -4.22 -19.59 8.84
CA ASN A 323 -4.85 -20.21 7.67
C ASN A 323 -4.32 -19.55 6.37
N ASN A 324 -4.77 -20.04 5.20
CA ASN A 324 -4.34 -19.52 3.90
C ASN A 324 -4.60 -18.01 3.75
N ASN A 325 -5.72 -17.49 4.27
CA ASN A 325 -6.04 -16.07 4.20
C ASN A 325 -5.09 -15.23 5.06
N SER A 326 -4.76 -15.68 6.27
CA SER A 326 -3.79 -15.00 7.13
C SER A 326 -2.40 -14.97 6.48
N MET A 327 -1.98 -16.05 5.83
CA MET A 327 -0.70 -16.13 5.13
C MET A 327 -0.64 -15.10 3.99
N VAL A 328 -1.70 -15.02 3.18
CA VAL A 328 -1.81 -14.05 2.08
C VAL A 328 -1.80 -12.63 2.63
N LEU A 329 -2.60 -12.34 3.67
CA LEU A 329 -2.64 -11.03 4.30
C LEU A 329 -1.26 -10.60 4.81
N PHE A 330 -0.61 -11.41 5.64
CA PHE A 330 0.71 -11.06 6.19
C PHE A 330 1.77 -10.92 5.10
N SER A 331 1.75 -11.77 4.07
CA SER A 331 2.70 -11.67 2.95
C SER A 331 2.55 -10.35 2.17
N ASN A 332 1.30 -9.91 1.95
CA ASN A 332 1.00 -8.66 1.25
C ASN A 332 1.29 -7.43 2.12
N VAL A 333 1.00 -7.48 3.43
CA VAL A 333 1.37 -6.41 4.34
C VAL A 333 2.89 -6.28 4.48
N ILE A 334 3.62 -7.39 4.54
CA ILE A 334 5.09 -7.39 4.52
C ILE A 334 5.61 -6.77 3.23
N ALA A 335 5.04 -7.15 2.07
CA ALA A 335 5.40 -6.54 0.79
C ALA A 335 5.17 -5.02 0.81
N PHE A 336 4.04 -4.57 1.34
CA PHE A 336 3.73 -3.15 1.52
C PHE A 336 4.75 -2.43 2.42
N GLU A 337 5.09 -2.98 3.59
CA GLU A 337 6.10 -2.42 4.49
C GLU A 337 7.51 -2.41 3.88
N MET A 338 7.81 -3.33 2.96
CA MET A 338 9.08 -3.40 2.23
C MET A 338 9.14 -2.50 1.00
N SER A 339 8.02 -1.98 0.52
CA SER A 339 7.98 -1.09 -0.64
C SER A 339 8.76 0.21 -0.40
N PRO A 340 9.40 0.77 -1.45
CA PRO A 340 10.05 2.06 -1.35
C PRO A 340 9.02 3.13 -0.99
N GLU A 341 9.44 4.23 -0.35
CA GLU A 341 8.57 5.38 -0.04
C GLU A 341 7.43 5.11 0.98
N THR A 342 7.21 3.86 1.38
CA THR A 342 6.33 3.50 2.50
C THR A 342 6.98 3.90 3.85
N ASP A 343 6.51 5.00 4.45
CA ASP A 343 6.96 5.44 5.78
C ASP A 343 6.23 4.66 6.90
N THR A 344 6.68 3.43 7.15
CA THR A 344 6.16 2.58 8.23
C THR A 344 7.26 2.14 9.18
N ASP A 345 6.91 1.89 10.44
CA ASP A 345 7.82 1.36 11.47
C ASP A 345 8.13 -0.14 11.30
N ARG A 346 7.67 -0.77 10.20
CA ARG A 346 7.84 -2.20 9.92
C ARG A 346 7.30 -3.10 11.04
N ASP A 347 6.20 -2.68 11.66
CA ASP A 347 5.61 -3.33 12.83
C ASP A 347 5.20 -4.77 12.53
N VAL A 348 4.62 -5.02 11.34
CA VAL A 348 4.14 -6.36 10.97
C VAL A 348 5.31 -7.29 10.65
N ILE A 349 6.34 -6.82 9.94
CA ILE A 349 7.59 -7.56 9.76
C ILE A 349 8.21 -7.90 11.13
N SER A 350 8.25 -6.94 12.05
CA SER A 350 8.81 -7.15 13.39
C SER A 350 8.03 -8.20 14.17
N TYR A 351 6.69 -8.14 14.13
CA TYR A 351 5.81 -9.15 14.71
C TYR A 351 6.06 -10.55 14.13
N VAL A 352 6.08 -10.68 12.80
CA VAL A 352 6.28 -11.97 12.12
C VAL A 352 7.65 -12.56 12.45
N ASN A 353 8.70 -11.73 12.45
CA ASN A 353 10.05 -12.18 12.84
C ASN A 353 10.10 -12.60 14.31
N PHE A 354 9.46 -11.87 15.21
CA PHE A 354 9.33 -12.26 16.61
C PHE A 354 8.62 -13.61 16.77
N MET A 355 7.47 -13.79 16.12
CA MET A 355 6.73 -15.06 16.16
C MET A 355 7.54 -16.22 15.56
N LYS A 356 8.24 -15.99 14.45
CA LYS A 356 9.16 -16.97 13.85
C LYS A 356 10.26 -17.39 14.83
N SER A 357 10.83 -16.43 15.55
CA SER A 357 11.88 -16.67 16.54
C SER A 357 11.42 -17.50 17.75
N LEU A 358 10.12 -17.47 18.07
CA LEU A 358 9.52 -18.31 19.10
C LEU A 358 9.27 -19.74 18.61
N ILE A 359 9.11 -19.95 17.30
CA ILE A 359 8.83 -21.26 16.70
C ILE A 359 10.12 -22.00 16.38
N GLU A 360 11.13 -21.30 15.86
CA GLU A 360 12.41 -21.91 15.48
C GLU A 360 13.19 -22.35 16.73
N THR A 361 13.35 -23.65 16.90
CA THR A 361 14.35 -24.20 17.81
C THR A 361 15.75 -23.97 17.22
N PRO A 362 16.73 -23.51 18.02
CA PRO A 362 18.13 -23.59 17.64
C PRO A 362 18.43 -25.01 17.12
N ARG A 363 18.93 -25.14 15.89
CA ARG A 363 19.49 -26.42 15.44
C ARG A 363 20.73 -26.67 16.30
N CYS A 364 20.67 -27.69 17.14
CA CYS A 364 21.78 -28.15 17.97
C CYS A 364 22.97 -28.61 17.12
#